data_AF-A0A7C3WQJ9-F1
#
_entry.id   AF-A0A7C3WQJ9-F1
#
_cell.length_a   1.000
_cell.length_b   1.000
_cell.length_c   1.000
_cell.angle_alpha   90.00
_cell.angle_beta   90.00
_cell.angle_gamma   90.00
#
_symmetry.space_group_name_H-M   'P 1'
#
loop_
_entity.id
_entity.type
_entity.pdbx_description
1 polymer ?
#
loop_
_entity_poly.entity_id
_entity_poly.type
_entity_poly.pdbx_seq_one_letter_code
_entity_poly.pdbx_strand_id
1 'polypeptide(L)'
;LRKNRMLNSLRRHNRNISKSDWKTIITFMSYKAKTVTLNPKNSTKRCSKCGMINAPKRALYTCAYCGLRINRQLNAAINLYLQMEGLPPSLKLFNELMNGWSGFTQTGEEADEGFNELERSPKLMNPQSYICL
;
A
#
# COMPACT_ATOMS: atom_id res chain seq x y z
N LEU A 1 8.10 14.69 3.01
CA LEU A 1 6.66 15.09 3.11
C LEU A 1 6.53 16.32 4.03
N ARG A 2 5.47 17.15 3.93
CA ARG A 2 5.25 18.29 4.85
C ARG A 2 3.83 18.19 5.45
N LYS A 3 3.71 17.85 6.74
CA LYS A 3 2.43 17.54 7.44
C LYS A 3 1.45 18.71 7.36
N ASN A 4 1.97 19.92 7.54
CA ASN A 4 1.19 21.14 7.61
C ASN A 4 0.38 21.40 6.33
N ARG A 5 0.85 20.92 5.16
CA ARG A 5 0.13 21.05 3.89
C ARG A 5 -1.10 20.13 3.77
N MET A 6 -1.32 19.23 4.72
CA MET A 6 -2.44 18.28 4.74
C MET A 6 -3.51 18.65 5.77
N LEU A 7 -3.23 19.63 6.63
CA LEU A 7 -4.18 20.15 7.60
C LEU A 7 -5.23 21.00 6.89
N ASN A 8 -6.44 21.03 7.43
CA ASN A 8 -7.54 21.87 6.96
C ASN A 8 -8.28 22.49 8.14
N SER A 9 -9.45 23.10 7.92
CA SER A 9 -10.23 23.73 9.00
C SER A 9 -10.92 22.73 9.94
N LEU A 10 -10.99 21.43 9.58
CA LEU A 10 -11.73 20.44 10.35
C LEU A 10 -10.88 19.85 11.47
N ARG A 11 -11.23 20.16 12.73
CA ARG A 11 -10.54 19.65 13.93
C ARG A 11 -10.38 18.12 13.94
N ARG A 12 -11.44 17.37 13.58
CA ARG A 12 -11.42 15.90 13.52
C ARG A 12 -10.39 15.39 12.50
N HIS A 13 -10.34 16.01 11.32
CA HIS A 13 -9.36 15.67 10.28
C HIS A 13 -7.94 15.95 10.76
N ASN A 14 -7.69 17.15 11.30
CA ASN A 14 -6.37 17.53 11.81
C ASN A 14 -5.91 16.59 12.93
N ARG A 15 -6.79 16.19 13.86
CA ARG A 15 -6.47 15.20 14.89
C ARG A 15 -6.07 13.87 14.29
N ASN A 16 -6.78 13.38 13.26
CA ASN A 16 -6.44 12.13 12.59
C ASN A 16 -5.08 12.21 11.88
N ILE A 17 -4.81 13.31 11.17
CA ILE A 17 -3.50 13.56 10.56
C ILE A 17 -2.40 13.62 11.64
N SER A 18 -2.66 14.29 12.76
CA SER A 18 -1.70 14.44 13.87
C SER A 18 -1.28 13.11 14.49
N LYS A 19 -2.19 12.12 14.59
CA LYS A 19 -1.89 10.78 15.12
C LYS A 19 -0.85 10.00 14.31
N SER A 20 -0.71 10.27 13.02
CA SER A 20 0.23 9.55 12.16
C SER A 20 1.60 10.25 12.16
N ASP A 21 2.65 9.53 12.58
CA ASP A 21 4.04 10.02 12.54
C ASP A 21 4.83 9.44 11.37
N TRP A 22 4.52 9.92 10.17
CA TRP A 22 5.17 9.50 8.93
C TRP A 22 6.64 9.94 8.84
N LYS A 23 7.07 10.95 9.61
CA LYS A 23 8.49 11.35 9.63
C LYS A 23 9.32 10.26 10.28
N THR A 24 8.89 9.78 11.44
CA THR A 24 9.56 8.70 12.16
C THR A 24 9.60 7.41 11.35
N ILE A 25 8.53 7.07 10.65
CA ILE A 25 8.52 5.91 9.72
C ILE A 25 9.60 6.06 8.65
N ILE A 26 9.68 7.22 7.99
CA ILE A 26 10.70 7.47 6.96
C ILE A 26 12.11 7.40 7.56
N THR A 27 12.33 7.95 8.76
CA THR A 27 13.63 7.87 9.45
C THR A 27 14.01 6.41 9.72
N PHE A 28 13.12 5.61 10.28
CA PHE A 28 13.41 4.19 10.57
C PHE A 28 13.63 3.36 9.31
N MET A 29 12.86 3.62 8.24
CA MET A 29 13.09 2.96 6.96
C MET A 29 14.43 3.38 6.35
N SER A 30 14.77 4.66 6.41
CA SER A 30 16.02 5.21 5.84
C SER A 30 17.26 4.75 6.59
N TYR A 31 17.12 4.47 7.89
CA TYR A 31 18.19 3.87 8.68
C TYR A 31 18.54 2.45 8.20
N LYS A 32 17.56 1.65 7.77
CA LYS A 32 17.76 0.26 7.35
C LYS A 32 17.95 0.07 5.84
N ALA A 33 17.48 1.00 5.03
CA ALA A 33 17.49 0.86 3.57
C ALA A 33 17.52 2.23 2.88
N LYS A 34 17.96 2.25 1.63
CA LYS A 34 17.83 3.44 0.78
C LYS A 34 16.35 3.66 0.46
N THR A 35 15.81 4.80 0.86
CA THR A 35 14.40 5.14 0.61
C THR A 35 14.26 6.26 -0.41
N VAL A 36 13.20 6.18 -1.21
CA VAL A 36 12.81 7.23 -2.15
C VAL A 36 11.35 7.58 -1.90
N THR A 37 11.05 8.86 -1.71
CA THR A 37 9.66 9.31 -1.52
C THR A 37 8.99 9.54 -2.86
N LEU A 38 7.91 8.81 -3.12
CA LEU A 38 7.07 8.98 -4.32
C LEU A 38 5.98 10.04 -4.09
N ASN A 39 5.43 10.57 -5.19
CA ASN A 39 4.30 11.51 -5.13
C ASN A 39 2.98 10.74 -4.93
N PRO A 40 2.28 10.87 -3.79
CA PRO A 40 1.07 10.10 -3.53
C PRO A 40 -0.19 10.64 -4.23
N LYS A 41 -0.09 11.73 -5.01
CA LYS A 41 -1.25 12.38 -5.64
C LYS A 41 -2.02 11.37 -6.49
N ASN A 42 -3.32 11.23 -6.23
CA ASN A 42 -4.25 10.33 -6.92
C ASN A 42 -3.95 8.82 -6.81
N SER A 43 -2.97 8.36 -6.03
CA SER A 43 -2.66 6.93 -5.90
C SER A 43 -3.85 6.10 -5.41
N THR A 44 -4.68 6.67 -4.53
CA THR A 44 -5.90 6.00 -4.03
C THR A 44 -7.13 6.16 -4.93
N LYS A 45 -7.03 6.96 -6.01
CA LYS A 45 -8.15 7.30 -6.93
C LYS A 45 -7.98 6.65 -8.31
N ARG A 46 -6.75 6.62 -8.82
CA ARG A 46 -6.40 5.97 -10.10
C ARG A 46 -6.61 4.46 -10.00
N CYS A 47 -7.19 3.86 -11.03
CA CYS A 47 -7.33 2.41 -11.11
C CYS A 47 -6.00 1.80 -11.53
N SER A 48 -5.47 0.85 -10.76
CA SER A 48 -4.22 0.16 -11.12
C SER A 48 -4.34 -0.74 -12.36
N LYS A 49 -5.56 -1.14 -12.73
CA LYS A 49 -5.84 -2.00 -13.90
C LYS A 49 -6.05 -1.23 -15.20
N CYS A 50 -6.80 -0.13 -15.17
CA CYS A 50 -7.17 0.62 -16.39
C CYS A 50 -6.75 2.11 -16.40
N GLY A 51 -6.17 2.62 -15.31
CA GLY A 51 -5.69 4.00 -15.23
C GLY A 51 -6.75 5.08 -14.99
N MET A 52 -8.04 4.76 -15.13
CA MET A 52 -9.12 5.74 -14.93
C MET A 52 -9.21 6.24 -13.49
N ILE A 53 -9.54 7.53 -13.33
CA ILE A 53 -9.69 8.17 -12.03
C ILE A 53 -11.10 7.92 -11.48
N ASN A 54 -11.17 7.44 -10.24
CA ASN A 54 -12.41 7.16 -9.53
C ASN A 54 -12.47 7.97 -8.21
N ALA A 55 -13.65 8.02 -7.58
CA ALA A 55 -13.88 8.70 -6.30
C ALA A 55 -14.27 7.71 -5.18
N PRO A 56 -13.37 6.79 -4.76
CA PRO A 56 -13.68 5.79 -3.76
C PRO A 56 -13.94 6.43 -2.39
N LYS A 57 -15.05 6.06 -1.75
CA LYS A 57 -15.48 6.60 -0.45
C LYS A 57 -15.10 5.75 0.76
N ARG A 58 -14.85 4.45 0.57
CA ARG A 58 -14.59 3.47 1.66
C ARG A 58 -13.27 2.72 1.44
N ALA A 59 -13.03 1.67 2.24
CA ALA A 59 -11.84 0.81 2.16
C ALA A 59 -11.83 -0.07 0.90
N LEU A 60 -12.99 -0.40 0.33
CA LEU A 60 -13.09 -1.11 -0.94
C LEU A 60 -12.97 -0.11 -2.11
N TYR A 61 -12.13 -0.45 -3.09
CA TYR A 61 -12.00 0.27 -4.34
C TYR A 61 -12.80 -0.46 -5.42
N THR A 62 -13.75 0.24 -6.03
CA THR A 62 -14.51 -0.26 -7.18
C THR A 62 -14.28 0.70 -8.35
N CYS A 63 -13.78 0.17 -9.46
CA CYS A 63 -13.62 0.95 -10.69
C CYS A 63 -14.93 0.95 -11.48
N ALA A 64 -15.46 2.14 -11.77
CA ALA A 64 -16.68 2.30 -12.58
C ALA A 64 -16.46 1.97 -14.07
N TYR A 65 -15.21 1.90 -14.53
CA TYR A 65 -14.86 1.74 -15.95
C TYR A 65 -14.51 0.29 -16.34
N CYS A 66 -13.74 -0.41 -15.51
CA CYS A 66 -13.29 -1.78 -15.80
C CYS A 66 -13.77 -2.83 -14.80
N GLY A 67 -14.59 -2.44 -13.82
CA GLY A 67 -15.17 -3.36 -12.83
C GLY A 67 -14.19 -3.92 -11.79
N LEU A 68 -12.92 -3.47 -11.74
CA LEU A 68 -11.96 -3.90 -10.72
C LEU A 68 -12.50 -3.64 -9.31
N ARG A 69 -12.48 -4.68 -8.46
CA ARG A 69 -12.86 -4.63 -7.05
C ARG A 69 -11.73 -5.17 -6.17
N ILE A 70 -11.01 -4.29 -5.49
CA ILE A 70 -9.88 -4.65 -4.60
C ILE A 70 -9.80 -3.74 -3.38
N ASN A 71 -9.00 -4.11 -2.38
CA ASN A 71 -8.70 -3.21 -1.27
C ASN A 71 -8.08 -1.90 -1.78
N ARG A 72 -8.54 -0.74 -1.29
CA ARG A 72 -8.10 0.58 -1.75
C ARG A 72 -6.63 0.87 -1.43
N GLN A 73 -6.12 0.35 -0.32
CA GLN A 73 -4.70 0.48 0.01
C GLN A 73 -3.84 -0.36 -0.92
N LEU A 74 -4.28 -1.59 -1.25
CA LEU A 74 -3.62 -2.42 -2.26
C LEU A 74 -3.60 -1.74 -3.63
N ASN A 75 -4.73 -1.19 -4.09
CA ASN A 75 -4.77 -0.40 -5.33
C ASN A 75 -3.75 0.76 -5.31
N ALA A 76 -3.66 1.47 -4.18
CA ALA A 76 -2.72 2.58 -4.04
C ALA A 76 -1.25 2.12 -4.04
N ALA A 77 -0.94 1.00 -3.39
CA ALA A 77 0.39 0.41 -3.40
C ALA A 77 0.81 0.01 -4.82
N ILE A 78 -0.07 -0.63 -5.59
CA ILE A 78 0.20 -0.99 -6.98
C ILE A 78 0.45 0.26 -7.83
N ASN A 79 -0.36 1.31 -7.67
CA ASN A 79 -0.14 2.57 -8.41
C ASN A 79 1.22 3.22 -8.07
N LEU A 80 1.66 3.16 -6.81
CA LEU A 80 2.96 3.67 -6.41
C LEU A 80 4.10 2.82 -6.98
N TYR A 81 3.94 1.50 -7.01
CA TYR A 81 4.88 0.59 -7.68
C TYR A 81 5.01 0.91 -9.17
N LEU A 82 3.89 1.01 -9.89
CA LEU A 82 3.89 1.39 -11.30
C LEU A 82 4.55 2.76 -11.54
N GLN A 83 4.35 3.72 -10.63
CA GLN A 83 5.01 5.01 -10.70
C GLN A 83 6.54 4.92 -10.50
N MET A 84 6.99 4.06 -9.59
CA MET A 84 8.41 3.82 -9.35
C MET A 84 9.10 3.19 -10.57
N GLU A 85 8.43 2.22 -11.20
CA GLU A 85 8.92 1.54 -12.41
C GLU A 85 8.72 2.36 -13.69
N GLY A 86 7.99 3.48 -13.64
CA GLY A 86 7.67 4.28 -14.82
C GLY A 86 6.68 3.61 -15.78
N LEU A 87 5.90 2.63 -15.29
CA LEU A 87 5.00 1.82 -16.09
C LEU A 87 3.57 2.42 -16.13
N PRO A 88 2.90 2.41 -17.29
CA PRO A 88 1.50 2.78 -17.37
C PRO A 88 0.59 1.63 -16.91
N PRO A 89 -0.56 1.93 -16.28
CA PRO A 89 -1.55 0.90 -15.95
C PRO A 89 -2.15 0.30 -17.23
N SER A 90 -2.16 -1.03 -17.33
CA SER A 90 -2.82 -1.76 -18.42
C SER A 90 -3.41 -3.07 -17.92
N LEU A 91 -4.44 -3.57 -18.62
CA LEU A 91 -5.10 -4.82 -18.29
C LEU A 91 -4.13 -6.00 -18.26
N LYS A 92 -3.28 -6.11 -19.29
CA LYS A 92 -2.32 -7.19 -19.45
C LYS A 92 -1.29 -7.19 -18.32
N LEU A 93 -0.64 -6.04 -18.09
CA LEU A 93 0.34 -5.87 -17.02
C LEU A 93 -0.27 -6.16 -15.64
N PHE A 94 -1.49 -5.68 -15.40
CA PHE A 94 -2.17 -5.94 -14.13
C PHE A 94 -2.36 -7.44 -13.89
N ASN A 95 -2.82 -8.19 -14.90
CA ASN A 95 -3.00 -9.63 -14.76
C ASN A 95 -1.65 -10.36 -14.57
N GLU A 96 -0.61 -9.97 -15.31
CA GLU A 96 0.74 -10.54 -15.15
C GLU A 96 1.28 -10.32 -13.73
N LEU A 97 1.17 -9.09 -13.19
CA LEU A 97 1.58 -8.79 -11.83
C LEU A 97 0.78 -9.60 -10.79
N MET A 98 -0.55 -9.64 -10.94
CA MET A 98 -1.39 -10.40 -10.00
C MET A 98 -1.10 -11.90 -10.04
N ASN A 99 -0.83 -12.46 -11.23
CA ASN A 99 -0.44 -13.86 -11.35
C ASN A 99 0.94 -14.12 -10.72
N GLY A 100 1.92 -13.25 -10.97
CA GLY A 100 3.24 -13.34 -10.34
C GLY A 100 3.18 -13.25 -8.81
N TRP A 101 2.27 -12.44 -8.28
CA TRP A 101 2.07 -12.30 -6.84
C TRP A 101 1.11 -13.33 -6.23
N SER A 102 0.30 -14.02 -7.03
CA SER A 102 -0.61 -15.07 -6.53
C SER A 102 0.10 -16.28 -5.94
N GLY A 103 1.41 -16.45 -6.20
CA GLY A 103 2.26 -17.43 -5.52
C GLY A 103 2.61 -17.08 -4.07
N PHE A 104 2.32 -15.86 -3.61
CA PHE A 104 2.36 -15.49 -2.20
C PHE A 104 0.98 -15.74 -1.57
N THR A 105 0.63 -17.01 -1.31
CA THR A 105 -0.62 -17.33 -0.60
C THR A 105 -0.53 -16.99 0.89
N GLN A 106 -1.60 -16.40 1.42
CA GLN A 106 -1.81 -16.01 2.82
C GLN A 106 -2.12 -17.21 3.75
N THR A 107 -1.64 -18.40 3.43
CA THR A 107 -1.79 -19.57 4.31
C THR A 107 -0.73 -19.46 5.40
N GLY A 108 -1.16 -19.08 6.60
CA GLY A 108 -0.34 -19.12 7.79
C GLY A 108 0.07 -20.56 8.08
N GLU A 109 1.31 -20.90 7.72
CA GLU A 109 2.04 -21.96 8.41
C GLU A 109 2.55 -21.36 9.72
N GLU A 110 2.08 -21.90 10.84
CA GLU A 110 2.60 -21.61 12.17
C GLU A 110 4.07 -22.07 12.21
N ALA A 111 4.98 -21.14 12.49
CA ALA A 111 6.38 -21.48 12.65
C ALA A 111 6.58 -22.18 14.00
N ASP A 112 7.03 -23.43 13.95
CA ASP A 112 7.55 -24.22 15.06
C ASP A 112 8.61 -23.40 15.84
N GLU A 113 8.36 -23.16 17.14
CA GLU A 113 9.28 -22.46 18.04
C GLU A 113 10.42 -23.39 18.50
N GLY A 114 11.27 -23.80 17.55
CA GLY A 114 12.52 -24.49 17.82
C GLY A 114 13.69 -23.51 17.93
N PHE A 115 14.27 -23.39 19.13
CA PHE A 115 15.50 -22.62 19.38
C PHE A 115 16.67 -23.15 18.55
N ASN A 116 17.03 -22.47 17.45
CA ASN A 116 18.41 -22.22 17.08
C ASN A 116 18.48 -21.08 16.05
N GLU A 117 19.13 -20.00 16.46
CA GLU A 117 19.34 -18.77 15.71
C GLU A 117 20.37 -19.01 14.61
N LEU A 118 19.93 -19.01 13.34
CA LEU A 118 20.82 -18.92 12.18
C LEU A 118 20.31 -17.84 11.22
N GLU A 119 21.10 -16.78 11.09
CA GLU A 119 21.07 -15.69 10.11
C GLU A 119 19.71 -15.01 9.83
N ARG A 120 19.59 -13.78 10.34
CA ARG A 120 18.41 -12.91 10.23
C ARG A 120 18.20 -12.42 8.79
N SER A 121 17.50 -13.20 7.96
CA SER A 121 16.90 -12.72 6.71
C SER A 121 15.95 -11.52 6.97
N PRO A 122 15.82 -10.57 6.03
CA PRO A 122 15.10 -9.31 6.25
C PRO A 122 13.59 -9.56 6.44
N LYS A 123 13.17 -9.75 7.70
CA LYS A 123 11.76 -9.88 8.09
C LYS A 123 11.03 -8.57 7.77
N LEU A 124 10.27 -8.56 6.69
CA LEU A 124 9.33 -7.47 6.37
C LEU A 124 8.12 -7.57 7.29
N MET A 125 7.80 -6.47 7.97
CA MET A 125 6.70 -6.38 8.94
C MET A 125 5.37 -6.82 8.31
N ASN A 126 4.70 -7.77 8.95
CA ASN A 126 3.35 -8.25 8.61
C ASN A 126 2.29 -7.42 9.37
N PRO A 127 1.52 -6.54 8.71
CA PRO A 127 0.38 -5.90 9.35
C PRO A 127 -0.82 -6.85 9.29
N GLN A 128 -1.21 -7.40 10.44
CA GLN A 128 -2.42 -8.21 10.62
C GLN A 128 -3.66 -7.46 10.10
N SER A 129 -4.40 -8.07 9.18
CA SER A 129 -5.76 -7.65 8.84
C SER A 129 -6.75 -8.42 9.71
N TYR A 130 -7.47 -7.72 10.58
CA TYR A 130 -8.62 -8.28 11.27
C TYR A 130 -9.68 -8.72 10.24
N ILE A 131 -10.07 -9.99 10.28
CA ILE A 131 -11.24 -10.53 9.61
C ILE A 131 -12.46 -10.08 10.43
N CYS A 132 -13.37 -9.31 9.83
CA CYS A 132 -14.70 -9.10 10.41
C CYS A 132 -15.60 -10.26 9.96
N LEU A 133 -16.18 -10.95 10.95
CA LEU A 133 -17.31 -11.87 10.81
C LEU A 133 -18.49 -11.21 10.09
#